data_AF-A0A7Y5KCK7-F1
#
_entry.id   AF-A0A7Y5KCK7-F1
#
_cell.length_a   1.000
_cell.length_b   1.000
_cell.length_c   1.000
_cell.angle_alpha   90.00
_cell.angle_beta   90.00
_cell.angle_gamma   90.00
#
_symmetry.space_group_name_H-M   'P 1'
#
loop_
_entity.id
_entity.type
_entity.pdbx_description
1 polymer ?
#
loop_
_entity_poly.entity_id
_entity_poly.type
_entity_poly.pdbx_seq_one_letter_code
_entity_poly.pdbx_strand_id
1 'polypeptide(L)'
;FRKQLLIGIWNVPDWMVSDPAKKDHRRLPRTRYAEFAESVAAYLLWARARRGVEIREIVLANEPDGTYLEYSPEELREVIKTVGAKFAREGLATKIVAPDLASPYFDPDLWITTLLADSVAASYLSAISYHTYYVEDNPDVWNAKFARIAELAARKKLEVYYTEIGTTPWNIPNTSWPWAFDCAQRWHNALTWGNASLGYQWALLGRDYVVNPDASRNPIFYVLAQFFQHIPVGAVRVAAHASHRDLLVSAFHHAETQRAQVIFINRAAMNLEVNVDSNNLPLQTLEAYRTSQSEKHIRVAVEQIVGQHFRLYLPSFSITTVTGTTATRQDSIPPAPPQEVIIKEN
;
A
#
# COMPACT_ATOMS: atom_id res chain seq x y z
N PHE A 1 3.84 -12.37 -16.76
CA PHE A 1 3.61 -11.08 -16.08
C PHE A 1 2.44 -10.33 -16.72
N ARG A 2 1.25 -10.34 -16.10
CA ARG A 2 0.22 -9.35 -16.44
C ARG A 2 0.61 -8.07 -15.72
N LYS A 3 0.88 -6.99 -16.46
CA LYS A 3 1.08 -5.66 -15.86
C LYS A 3 -0.26 -5.23 -15.27
N GLN A 4 -0.35 -5.07 -13.95
CA GLN A 4 -1.54 -4.54 -13.29
C GLN A 4 -1.52 -3.02 -13.44
N LEU A 5 -2.57 -2.47 -14.02
CA LEU A 5 -2.76 -1.03 -14.20
C LEU A 5 -4.04 -0.63 -13.48
N LEU A 6 -3.89 0.26 -12.50
CA LEU A 6 -4.97 0.97 -11.83
C LEU A 6 -4.94 2.43 -12.32
N ILE A 7 -6.11 2.99 -12.62
CA ILE A 7 -6.25 4.41 -12.95
C ILE A 7 -7.13 5.10 -11.90
N GLY A 8 -6.85 6.37 -11.59
CA GLY A 8 -7.66 7.19 -10.70
C GLY A 8 -8.24 8.41 -11.42
N ILE A 9 -9.46 8.79 -11.03
CA ILE A 9 -10.12 9.99 -11.55
C ILE A 9 -10.06 11.07 -10.47
N TRP A 10 -9.32 12.15 -10.74
CA TRP A 10 -9.30 13.33 -9.88
C TRP A 10 -10.50 14.24 -10.14
N ASN A 11 -10.93 14.36 -11.39
CA ASN A 11 -11.88 15.40 -11.74
C ASN A 11 -12.65 15.12 -13.05
N VAL A 12 -13.70 15.90 -13.30
CA VAL A 12 -14.57 15.79 -14.48
C VAL A 12 -14.70 17.11 -15.24
N PRO A 13 -15.14 17.12 -16.51
CA PRO A 13 -15.36 18.35 -17.27
C PRO A 13 -16.37 19.31 -16.61
N ASP A 14 -16.18 20.61 -16.81
CA ASP A 14 -16.98 21.68 -16.18
C ASP A 14 -18.50 21.54 -16.40
N TRP A 15 -18.93 21.02 -17.55
CA TRP A 15 -20.35 20.83 -17.87
C TRP A 15 -21.03 19.70 -17.08
N MET A 16 -20.25 18.82 -16.43
CA MET A 16 -20.77 17.73 -15.61
C MET A 16 -21.00 18.12 -14.15
N VAL A 17 -20.37 19.17 -13.64
CA VAL A 17 -20.46 19.54 -12.21
C VAL A 17 -21.58 20.52 -11.95
N SER A 18 -22.00 20.63 -10.68
CA SER A 18 -23.03 21.59 -10.26
C SER A 18 -22.55 23.05 -10.34
N ASP A 19 -21.24 23.27 -10.20
CA ASP A 19 -20.61 24.60 -10.24
C ASP A 19 -19.31 24.53 -11.05
N PRO A 20 -19.32 24.97 -12.33
CA PRO A 20 -18.13 24.95 -13.19
C PRO A 20 -17.08 26.00 -12.82
N ALA A 21 -17.43 27.01 -12.01
CA ALA A 21 -16.50 28.04 -11.57
C ALA A 21 -15.53 27.49 -10.51
N LYS A 22 -15.98 26.54 -9.68
CA LYS A 22 -15.11 25.81 -8.75
C LYS A 22 -14.07 24.99 -9.51
N LYS A 23 -12.88 24.87 -8.92
CA LYS A 23 -11.75 24.09 -9.47
C LYS A 23 -11.41 22.88 -8.60
N ASP A 24 -11.64 22.98 -7.30
CA ASP A 24 -11.59 21.96 -6.27
C ASP A 24 -12.96 21.79 -5.61
N HIS A 25 -13.11 20.79 -4.75
CA HIS A 25 -14.34 20.51 -4.00
C HIS A 25 -15.62 20.52 -4.88
N ARG A 26 -15.48 19.97 -6.10
CA ARG A 26 -16.54 19.97 -7.11
C ARG A 26 -17.49 18.83 -6.85
N ARG A 27 -18.74 19.00 -7.27
CA ARG A 27 -19.82 18.04 -7.01
C ARG A 27 -20.41 17.55 -8.31
N LEU A 28 -20.48 16.23 -8.49
CA LEU A 28 -21.21 15.60 -9.58
C LEU A 28 -22.68 15.44 -9.15
N PRO A 29 -23.64 16.17 -9.74
CA PRO A 29 -25.05 16.00 -9.41
C PRO A 29 -25.55 14.62 -9.89
N ARG A 30 -26.51 14.03 -9.16
CA ARG A 30 -27.06 12.70 -9.49
C ARG A 30 -27.57 12.58 -10.93
N THR A 31 -28.09 13.66 -11.51
CA THR A 31 -28.54 13.72 -12.91
C THR A 31 -27.42 13.49 -13.93
N ARG A 32 -26.15 13.54 -13.52
CA ARG A 32 -24.97 13.34 -14.36
C ARG A 32 -24.27 11.99 -14.12
N TYR A 33 -24.74 11.15 -13.20
CA TYR A 33 -24.08 9.85 -12.93
C TYR A 33 -24.07 8.92 -14.13
N ALA A 34 -25.17 8.86 -14.90
CA ALA A 34 -25.25 8.04 -16.10
C ALA A 34 -24.26 8.52 -17.18
N GLU A 35 -24.13 9.83 -17.35
CA GLU A 35 -23.21 10.44 -18.32
C GLU A 35 -21.75 10.29 -17.89
N PHE A 36 -21.46 10.40 -16.59
CA PHE A 36 -20.15 10.07 -16.03
C PHE A 36 -19.78 8.62 -16.29
N ALA A 37 -20.71 7.68 -16.04
CA ALA A 37 -20.50 6.26 -16.34
C ALA A 37 -20.25 6.02 -17.85
N GLU A 38 -20.97 6.71 -18.73
CA GLU A 38 -20.74 6.66 -20.18
C GLU A 38 -19.32 7.11 -20.54
N SER A 39 -18.89 8.25 -20.03
CA SER A 39 -17.55 8.81 -20.28
C SER A 39 -16.44 7.87 -19.83
N VAL A 40 -16.55 7.32 -18.62
CA VAL A 40 -15.56 6.37 -18.07
C VAL A 40 -15.53 5.08 -18.91
N ALA A 41 -16.70 4.51 -19.23
CA ALA A 41 -16.77 3.31 -20.06
C ALA A 41 -16.22 3.54 -21.48
N ALA A 42 -16.49 4.70 -22.09
CA ALA A 42 -15.97 5.07 -23.40
C ALA A 42 -14.43 5.10 -23.41
N TYR A 43 -13.80 5.64 -22.35
CA TYR A 43 -12.34 5.60 -22.22
C TYR A 43 -11.80 4.17 -22.12
N LEU A 44 -12.41 3.31 -21.29
CA LEU A 44 -12.00 1.92 -21.11
C LEU A 44 -12.17 1.10 -22.40
N LEU A 45 -13.28 1.29 -23.11
CA LEU A 45 -13.53 0.68 -24.42
C LEU A 45 -12.52 1.16 -25.47
N TRP A 46 -12.20 2.46 -25.49
CA TRP A 46 -11.17 3.01 -26.36
C TRP A 46 -9.79 2.43 -26.05
N ALA A 47 -9.40 2.34 -24.77
CA ALA A 47 -8.11 1.78 -24.35
C ALA A 47 -7.98 0.31 -24.82
N ARG A 48 -9.04 -0.48 -24.64
CA ARG A 48 -9.10 -1.87 -25.12
C ARG A 48 -9.01 -1.94 -26.65
N ALA A 49 -9.86 -1.19 -27.36
CA ALA A 49 -10.00 -1.32 -28.81
C ALA A 49 -8.86 -0.68 -29.61
N ARG A 50 -8.28 0.43 -29.13
CA ARG A 50 -7.27 1.21 -29.85
C ARG A 50 -5.86 0.98 -29.36
N ARG A 51 -5.68 0.54 -28.10
CA ARG A 51 -4.35 0.34 -27.50
C ARG A 51 -4.10 -1.11 -27.06
N GLY A 52 -5.10 -1.99 -27.13
CA GLY A 52 -4.97 -3.36 -26.63
C GLY A 52 -4.75 -3.43 -25.12
N VAL A 53 -5.07 -2.35 -24.39
CA VAL A 53 -4.87 -2.26 -22.94
C VAL A 53 -6.21 -2.50 -22.25
N GLU A 54 -6.29 -3.58 -21.48
CA GLU A 54 -7.44 -3.86 -20.64
C GLU A 54 -7.17 -3.36 -19.22
N ILE A 55 -7.87 -2.29 -18.82
CA ILE A 55 -7.76 -1.70 -17.49
C ILE A 55 -8.71 -2.45 -16.57
N ARG A 56 -8.14 -3.15 -15.58
CA ARG A 56 -8.89 -4.07 -14.71
C ARG A 56 -9.44 -3.38 -13.46
N GLU A 57 -8.84 -2.27 -13.04
CA GLU A 57 -9.19 -1.60 -11.80
C GLU A 57 -9.18 -0.08 -11.98
N ILE A 58 -10.13 0.59 -11.33
CA ILE A 58 -10.30 2.04 -11.39
C ILE A 58 -10.77 2.61 -10.06
N VAL A 59 -10.22 3.75 -9.68
CA VAL A 59 -10.76 4.66 -8.67
C VAL A 59 -11.64 5.70 -9.36
N LEU A 60 -12.88 5.84 -8.92
CA LEU A 60 -13.85 6.76 -9.52
C LEU A 60 -13.73 8.21 -9.05
N ALA A 61 -13.12 8.41 -7.88
CA ALA A 61 -12.89 9.70 -7.27
C ALA A 61 -11.69 9.57 -6.34
N ASN A 62 -10.59 10.24 -6.68
CA ASN A 62 -9.45 10.40 -5.79
C ASN A 62 -9.87 11.30 -4.62
N GLU A 63 -9.73 10.82 -3.38
CA GLU A 63 -9.99 11.59 -2.17
C GLU A 63 -11.40 12.22 -2.18
N PRO A 64 -12.45 11.39 -2.25
CA PRO A 64 -13.84 11.86 -2.33
C PRO A 64 -14.27 12.62 -1.06
N ASP A 65 -13.47 12.52 0.00
CA ASP A 65 -13.60 13.16 1.30
C ASP A 65 -13.16 14.63 1.33
N GLY A 66 -12.55 15.18 0.28
CA GLY A 66 -12.33 16.63 0.27
C GLY A 66 -11.28 17.23 -0.65
N THR A 67 -10.97 16.66 -1.82
CA THR A 67 -9.94 17.26 -2.71
C THR A 67 -10.56 17.90 -3.95
N TYR A 68 -10.73 17.16 -5.05
CA TYR A 68 -11.18 17.73 -6.33
C TYR A 68 -12.63 17.43 -6.64
N LEU A 69 -13.04 16.17 -6.49
CA LEU A 69 -14.39 15.69 -6.79
C LEU A 69 -14.94 15.00 -5.55
N GLU A 70 -15.82 15.68 -4.84
CA GLU A 70 -16.33 15.23 -3.55
C GLU A 70 -17.62 14.45 -3.66
N TYR A 71 -17.76 13.50 -2.76
CA TYR A 71 -18.97 12.73 -2.56
C TYR A 71 -19.28 12.62 -1.06
N SER A 72 -20.53 12.38 -0.70
CA SER A 72 -20.84 11.69 0.55
C SER A 72 -20.63 10.18 0.37
N PRO A 73 -20.52 9.40 1.46
CA PRO A 73 -20.50 7.94 1.38
C PRO A 73 -21.66 7.35 0.55
N GLU A 74 -22.87 7.88 0.70
CA GLU A 74 -24.06 7.43 -0.01
C GLU A 74 -24.03 7.80 -1.49
N GLU A 75 -23.54 8.99 -1.82
CA GLU A 75 -23.40 9.41 -3.20
C GLU A 75 -22.36 8.56 -3.92
N LEU A 76 -21.20 8.32 -3.30
CA LEU A 76 -20.16 7.45 -3.88
C LEU A 76 -20.71 6.03 -4.11
N ARG A 77 -21.50 5.50 -3.18
CA ARG A 77 -22.19 4.22 -3.33
C ARG A 77 -23.10 4.18 -4.57
N GLU A 78 -23.91 5.21 -4.79
CA GLU A 78 -24.80 5.28 -5.96
C GLU A 78 -24.01 5.49 -7.27
N VAL A 79 -22.89 6.22 -7.24
CA VAL A 79 -21.98 6.33 -8.39
C VAL A 79 -21.37 4.97 -8.72
N ILE A 80 -20.87 4.23 -7.71
CA ILE A 80 -20.32 2.87 -7.88
C ILE A 80 -21.35 1.95 -8.55
N LYS A 81 -22.61 1.98 -8.10
CA LYS A 81 -23.69 1.18 -8.71
C LYS A 81 -23.95 1.56 -10.16
N THR A 82 -24.00 2.87 -10.44
CA THR A 82 -24.28 3.38 -11.79
C THR A 82 -23.16 3.02 -12.77
N VAL A 83 -21.91 3.22 -12.36
CA VAL A 83 -20.72 2.92 -13.16
C VAL A 83 -20.52 1.40 -13.31
N GLY A 84 -20.64 0.64 -12.23
CA GLY A 84 -20.54 -0.81 -12.26
C GLY A 84 -21.58 -1.46 -13.18
N ALA A 85 -22.83 -0.99 -13.14
CA ALA A 85 -23.87 -1.46 -14.05
C ALA A 85 -23.56 -1.13 -15.52
N LYS A 86 -22.96 0.04 -15.80
CA LYS A 86 -22.49 0.38 -17.15
C LYS A 86 -21.36 -0.56 -17.59
N PHE A 87 -20.37 -0.83 -16.74
CA PHE A 87 -19.28 -1.76 -17.07
C PHE A 87 -19.81 -3.15 -17.41
N ALA A 88 -20.77 -3.66 -16.64
CA ALA A 88 -21.41 -4.94 -16.92
C ALA A 88 -22.14 -4.94 -18.28
N ARG A 89 -22.88 -3.88 -18.61
CA ARG A 89 -23.57 -3.75 -19.91
C ARG A 89 -22.61 -3.72 -21.10
N GLU A 90 -21.46 -3.07 -20.94
CA GLU A 90 -20.45 -2.93 -22.00
C GLU A 90 -19.46 -4.11 -22.10
N GLY A 91 -19.64 -5.15 -21.27
CA GLY A 91 -18.73 -6.29 -21.21
C GLY A 91 -17.30 -5.89 -20.81
N LEU A 92 -17.18 -4.90 -19.91
CA LEU A 92 -15.91 -4.50 -19.30
C LEU A 92 -15.69 -5.34 -18.04
N ALA A 93 -14.54 -6.01 -17.96
CA ALA A 93 -14.15 -6.78 -16.78
C ALA A 93 -13.57 -5.90 -15.64
N THR A 94 -13.66 -4.58 -15.79
CA THR A 94 -13.13 -3.59 -14.86
C THR A 94 -13.91 -3.61 -13.54
N LYS A 95 -13.18 -3.54 -12.42
CA LYS A 95 -13.70 -3.42 -11.06
C LYS A 95 -13.32 -2.07 -10.46
N ILE A 96 -14.04 -1.68 -9.43
CA ILE A 96 -13.86 -0.39 -8.76
C ILE A 96 -13.04 -0.58 -7.48
N VAL A 97 -12.08 0.29 -7.26
CA VAL A 97 -11.33 0.44 -6.02
C VAL A 97 -11.85 1.71 -5.32
N ALA A 98 -12.26 1.59 -4.07
CA ALA A 98 -12.96 2.66 -3.33
C ALA A 98 -12.86 2.42 -1.81
N PRO A 99 -13.07 3.41 -0.93
CA PRO A 99 -13.45 4.79 -1.20
C PRO A 99 -12.33 5.68 -1.73
N ASP A 100 -11.06 5.29 -1.56
CA ASP A 100 -9.90 6.11 -1.94
C ASP A 100 -9.76 7.39 -1.09
N LEU A 101 -10.00 7.26 0.22
CA LEU A 101 -9.92 8.38 1.16
C LEU A 101 -8.51 8.95 1.23
N ALA A 102 -8.38 10.27 1.42
CA ALA A 102 -7.08 10.93 1.57
C ALA A 102 -6.28 10.44 2.78
N SER A 103 -6.96 9.87 3.78
CA SER A 103 -6.32 9.26 4.93
C SER A 103 -7.30 8.47 5.80
N PRO A 104 -6.80 7.63 6.74
CA PRO A 104 -7.62 7.08 7.82
C PRO A 104 -8.23 8.13 8.76
N TYR A 105 -7.86 9.41 8.67
CA TYR A 105 -8.49 10.48 9.45
C TYR A 105 -9.97 10.63 9.12
N PHE A 106 -10.33 10.52 7.85
CA PHE A 106 -11.67 10.82 7.30
C PHE A 106 -12.68 9.67 7.47
N ASP A 107 -12.78 9.15 8.70
CA ASP A 107 -13.77 8.17 9.14
C ASP A 107 -13.95 6.95 8.20
N PRO A 108 -12.92 6.09 8.06
CA PRO A 108 -13.01 4.90 7.21
C PRO A 108 -14.16 3.96 7.59
N ASP A 109 -14.58 3.93 8.86
CA ASP A 109 -15.72 3.12 9.30
C ASP A 109 -16.99 3.54 8.59
N LEU A 110 -17.34 4.83 8.62
CA LEU A 110 -18.53 5.35 7.95
C LEU A 110 -18.49 5.06 6.44
N TRP A 111 -17.38 5.40 5.78
CA TRP A 111 -17.27 5.23 4.33
C TRP A 111 -17.36 3.77 3.91
N ILE A 112 -16.53 2.90 4.49
CA ILE A 112 -16.46 1.49 4.08
C ILE A 112 -17.77 0.78 4.44
N THR A 113 -18.34 1.00 5.63
CA THR A 113 -19.59 0.33 6.01
C THR A 113 -20.77 0.76 5.13
N THR A 114 -20.87 2.03 4.74
CA THR A 114 -21.90 2.51 3.81
C THR A 114 -21.79 1.83 2.43
N LEU A 115 -20.58 1.66 1.91
CA LEU A 115 -20.36 0.95 0.65
C LEU A 115 -20.71 -0.55 0.77
N LEU A 116 -20.26 -1.21 1.84
CA LEU A 116 -20.41 -2.66 2.01
C LEU A 116 -21.82 -3.09 2.45
N ALA A 117 -22.65 -2.17 2.95
CA ALA A 117 -24.04 -2.42 3.32
C ALA A 117 -24.96 -2.63 2.09
N ASP A 118 -24.64 -2.04 0.93
CA ASP A 118 -25.37 -2.27 -0.32
C ASP A 118 -24.69 -3.38 -1.13
N SER A 119 -25.35 -4.53 -1.21
CA SER A 119 -24.80 -5.70 -1.92
C SER A 119 -24.52 -5.47 -3.41
N VAL A 120 -25.26 -4.56 -4.06
CA VAL A 120 -25.05 -4.23 -5.47
C VAL A 120 -23.76 -3.42 -5.60
N ALA A 121 -23.59 -2.37 -4.79
CA ALA A 121 -22.36 -1.58 -4.79
C ALA A 121 -21.13 -2.45 -4.47
N ALA A 122 -21.22 -3.24 -3.39
CA ALA A 122 -20.14 -4.13 -2.96
C ALA A 122 -19.73 -5.15 -4.04
N SER A 123 -20.66 -5.61 -4.88
CA SER A 123 -20.36 -6.57 -5.95
C SER A 123 -19.46 -6.00 -7.06
N TYR A 124 -19.38 -4.67 -7.18
CA TYR A 124 -18.54 -4.00 -8.16
C TYR A 124 -17.15 -3.64 -7.64
N LEU A 125 -16.89 -3.81 -6.35
CA LEU A 125 -15.59 -3.53 -5.74
C LEU A 125 -14.58 -4.66 -5.99
N SER A 126 -13.31 -4.32 -6.18
CA SER A 126 -12.18 -5.27 -6.09
C SER A 126 -11.39 -5.12 -4.79
N ALA A 127 -11.24 -3.90 -4.29
CA ALA A 127 -10.49 -3.61 -3.07
C ALA A 127 -11.07 -2.41 -2.32
N ILE A 128 -10.75 -2.35 -1.03
CA ILE A 128 -10.91 -1.15 -0.21
C ILE A 128 -9.63 -0.32 -0.29
N SER A 129 -9.74 0.98 -0.59
CA SER A 129 -8.56 1.85 -0.72
C SER A 129 -8.60 3.12 0.11
N TYR A 130 -7.40 3.62 0.39
CA TYR A 130 -7.11 4.87 1.09
C TYR A 130 -5.65 5.28 0.91
N HIS A 131 -5.35 6.52 1.27
CA HIS A 131 -4.03 7.14 1.23
C HIS A 131 -3.45 7.31 2.66
N THR A 132 -2.26 7.89 2.79
CA THR A 132 -1.58 8.11 4.08
C THR A 132 -1.33 9.57 4.43
N TYR A 133 -2.04 10.52 3.80
CA TYR A 133 -1.90 11.94 4.12
C TYR A 133 -2.47 12.26 5.51
N TYR A 134 -2.21 13.46 6.03
CA TYR A 134 -2.73 13.93 7.33
C TYR A 134 -2.41 13.02 8.54
N VAL A 135 -1.54 12.03 8.34
CA VAL A 135 -0.93 11.19 9.37
C VAL A 135 0.29 11.94 9.90
N GLU A 136 0.06 12.99 10.69
CA GLU A 136 1.13 13.88 11.21
C GLU A 136 1.74 13.36 12.53
N ASP A 137 2.93 13.87 12.86
CA ASP A 137 3.73 13.73 14.10
C ASP A 137 4.19 12.31 14.52
N ASN A 138 3.35 11.29 14.36
CA ASN A 138 3.66 9.91 14.69
C ASN A 138 2.80 8.93 13.87
N PRO A 139 3.38 8.16 12.93
CA PRO A 139 2.62 7.20 12.11
C PRO A 139 1.91 6.10 12.90
N ASP A 140 2.36 5.76 14.11
CA ASP A 140 1.81 4.63 14.87
C ASP A 140 0.43 4.92 15.48
N VAL A 141 0.07 6.19 15.68
CA VAL A 141 -1.24 6.56 16.25
C VAL A 141 -2.40 6.15 15.35
N TRP A 142 -2.11 5.85 14.08
CA TRP A 142 -3.07 5.44 13.06
C TRP A 142 -3.19 3.92 12.90
N ASN A 143 -2.34 3.13 13.56
CA ASN A 143 -2.30 1.66 13.42
C ASN A 143 -3.65 1.00 13.73
N ALA A 144 -4.38 1.48 14.74
CA ALA A 144 -5.71 0.97 15.05
C ALA A 144 -6.73 1.23 13.92
N LYS A 145 -6.63 2.38 13.25
CA LYS A 145 -7.49 2.69 12.09
C LYS A 145 -7.11 1.86 10.86
N PHE A 146 -5.83 1.62 10.61
CA PHE A 146 -5.37 0.71 9.56
C PHE A 146 -5.89 -0.72 9.79
N ALA A 147 -5.75 -1.24 11.01
CA ALA A 147 -6.29 -2.55 11.38
C ALA A 147 -7.82 -2.62 11.21
N ARG A 148 -8.51 -1.53 11.54
CA ARG A 148 -9.96 -1.45 11.36
C ARG A 148 -10.36 -1.50 9.88
N ILE A 149 -9.65 -0.82 8.99
CA ILE A 149 -9.89 -0.90 7.54
C ILE A 149 -9.70 -2.34 7.06
N ALA A 150 -8.61 -3.00 7.47
CA ALA A 150 -8.35 -4.40 7.14
C ALA A 150 -9.48 -5.33 7.61
N GLU A 151 -9.97 -5.14 8.83
CA GLU A 151 -11.09 -5.90 9.39
C GLU A 151 -12.36 -5.72 8.54
N LEU A 152 -12.70 -4.47 8.17
CA LEU A 152 -13.88 -4.17 7.38
C LEU A 152 -13.81 -4.79 5.97
N ALA A 153 -12.66 -4.70 5.30
CA ALA A 153 -12.43 -5.31 3.99
C ALA A 153 -12.57 -6.84 4.05
N ALA A 154 -12.00 -7.48 5.10
CA ALA A 154 -12.05 -8.93 5.28
C ALA A 154 -13.47 -9.49 5.41
N ARG A 155 -14.43 -8.72 5.96
CA ARG A 155 -15.86 -9.12 6.07
C ARG A 155 -16.49 -9.46 4.72
N LYS A 156 -15.97 -8.90 3.63
CA LYS A 156 -16.41 -9.16 2.25
C LYS A 156 -15.34 -9.82 1.39
N LYS A 157 -14.23 -10.28 2.00
CA LYS A 157 -13.07 -10.88 1.32
C LYS A 157 -12.49 -9.96 0.24
N LEU A 158 -12.53 -8.65 0.49
CA LEU A 158 -11.90 -7.65 -0.37
C LEU A 158 -10.45 -7.46 0.05
N GLU A 159 -9.60 -7.15 -0.92
CA GLU A 159 -8.24 -6.71 -0.66
C GLU A 159 -8.21 -5.29 -0.08
N VAL A 160 -7.06 -4.89 0.44
CA VAL A 160 -6.79 -3.51 0.90
C VAL A 160 -5.66 -2.92 0.09
N TYR A 161 -5.91 -1.78 -0.57
CA TYR A 161 -4.93 -1.06 -1.38
C TYR A 161 -4.59 0.29 -0.76
N TYR A 162 -3.29 0.62 -0.74
CA TYR A 162 -2.79 1.95 -0.37
C TYR A 162 -2.46 2.71 -1.65
N THR A 163 -3.47 3.31 -2.25
CA THR A 163 -3.42 3.87 -3.61
C THR A 163 -2.58 5.13 -3.73
N GLU A 164 -2.25 5.77 -2.61
CA GLU A 164 -1.27 6.87 -2.53
C GLU A 164 -0.58 6.90 -1.16
N ILE A 165 0.69 6.53 -1.11
CA ILE A 165 1.54 6.67 0.08
C ILE A 165 2.37 7.95 -0.06
N GLY A 166 2.08 8.90 0.82
CA GLY A 166 2.72 10.21 0.93
C GLY A 166 2.59 10.75 2.36
N THR A 167 3.41 11.75 2.70
CA THR A 167 3.54 12.25 4.09
C THR A 167 3.55 13.78 4.20
N THR A 168 3.62 14.48 3.07
CA THR A 168 3.55 15.94 3.01
C THR A 168 2.41 16.35 2.07
N PRO A 169 1.65 17.41 2.39
CA PRO A 169 0.72 18.00 1.45
C PRO A 169 1.43 18.37 0.15
N TRP A 170 0.71 18.26 -0.97
CA TRP A 170 1.12 18.39 -2.39
C TRP A 170 2.05 19.56 -2.81
N ASN A 171 2.37 20.50 -1.91
CA ASN A 171 3.07 21.76 -2.24
C ASN A 171 4.43 21.95 -1.56
N ILE A 172 4.94 20.99 -0.79
CA ILE A 172 6.25 21.10 -0.13
C ILE A 172 7.12 19.89 -0.49
N PRO A 173 7.98 20.01 -1.54
CA PRO A 173 8.99 19.02 -1.85
C PRO A 173 9.84 18.71 -0.63
N ASN A 174 9.81 17.45 -0.18
CA ASN A 174 10.65 16.99 0.91
C ASN A 174 11.52 15.84 0.42
N THR A 175 12.83 16.05 0.41
CA THR A 175 13.83 15.05 0.01
C THR A 175 14.79 14.74 1.14
N SER A 176 14.41 15.06 2.39
CA SER A 176 15.25 14.83 3.56
C SER A 176 15.24 13.36 4.00
N TRP A 177 16.30 12.94 4.70
CA TRP A 177 16.39 11.60 5.28
C TRP A 177 15.32 11.33 6.35
N PRO A 178 15.07 12.21 7.33
CA PRO A 178 14.00 11.99 8.32
C PRO A 178 12.64 11.73 7.66
N TRP A 179 12.29 12.52 6.66
CA TRP A 179 11.07 12.34 5.89
C TRP A 179 11.02 10.99 5.15
N ALA A 180 12.11 10.59 4.51
CA ALA A 180 12.16 9.29 3.83
C ALA A 180 12.02 8.12 4.82
N PHE A 181 12.59 8.23 6.01
CA PHE A 181 12.41 7.24 7.09
C PHE A 181 10.96 7.17 7.57
N ASP A 182 10.32 8.32 7.73
CA ASP A 182 8.90 8.44 8.05
C ASP A 182 8.00 7.77 7.00
N CYS A 183 8.34 7.88 5.71
CA CYS A 183 7.68 7.15 4.64
C CYS A 183 7.88 5.63 4.80
N ALA A 184 9.08 5.18 5.18
CA ALA A 184 9.38 3.76 5.42
C ALA A 184 8.46 3.16 6.50
N GLN A 185 8.27 3.90 7.60
CA GLN A 185 7.38 3.48 8.68
C GLN A 185 5.93 3.38 8.21
N ARG A 186 5.45 4.30 7.35
CA ARG A 186 4.10 4.22 6.79
C ARG A 186 3.93 3.04 5.85
N TRP A 187 4.92 2.72 5.01
CA TRP A 187 4.95 1.48 4.23
C TRP A 187 4.89 0.24 5.12
N HIS A 188 5.68 0.22 6.20
CA HIS A 188 5.61 -0.85 7.19
C HIS A 188 4.20 -0.97 7.79
N ASN A 189 3.65 0.13 8.34
CA ASN A 189 2.34 0.13 9.00
C ASN A 189 1.22 -0.27 8.02
N ALA A 190 1.34 0.12 6.75
CA ALA A 190 0.43 -0.27 5.70
C ALA A 190 0.37 -1.78 5.47
N LEU A 191 1.54 -2.39 5.37
CA LEU A 191 1.67 -3.82 5.13
C LEU A 191 1.29 -4.63 6.37
N THR A 192 1.65 -4.18 7.58
CA THR A 192 1.49 -4.96 8.82
C THR A 192 0.14 -4.75 9.51
N TRP A 193 -0.31 -3.50 9.68
CA TRP A 193 -1.57 -3.16 10.33
C TRP A 193 -2.72 -3.05 9.34
N GLY A 194 -2.48 -2.41 8.18
CA GLY A 194 -3.49 -2.28 7.13
C GLY A 194 -3.74 -3.54 6.32
N ASN A 195 -2.87 -4.55 6.47
CA ASN A 195 -2.88 -5.78 5.69
C ASN A 195 -2.97 -5.52 4.18
N ALA A 196 -2.28 -4.47 3.71
CA ALA A 196 -2.30 -4.07 2.33
C ALA A 196 -1.68 -5.13 1.42
N SER A 197 -2.30 -5.39 0.26
CA SER A 197 -1.73 -6.25 -0.78
C SER A 197 -1.17 -5.47 -1.98
N LEU A 198 -1.45 -4.17 -2.06
CA LEU A 198 -0.92 -3.28 -3.08
C LEU A 198 -0.71 -1.87 -2.51
N GLY A 199 0.31 -1.17 -2.97
CA GLY A 199 0.47 0.26 -2.70
C GLY A 199 1.21 1.01 -3.81
N TYR A 200 0.96 2.31 -3.92
CA TYR A 200 1.67 3.22 -4.82
C TYR A 200 2.33 4.36 -4.05
N GLN A 201 3.56 4.72 -4.41
CA GLN A 201 4.23 5.91 -3.87
C GLN A 201 3.82 7.15 -4.70
N TRP A 202 3.41 8.21 -4.01
CA TRP A 202 3.37 9.56 -4.60
C TRP A 202 4.67 10.33 -4.30
N ALA A 203 5.42 10.85 -5.27
CA ALA A 203 5.40 10.56 -6.71
C ALA A 203 6.76 10.01 -7.15
N LEU A 204 6.82 9.24 -8.24
CA LEU A 204 8.11 8.71 -8.73
C LEU A 204 8.98 9.81 -9.36
N LEU A 205 8.34 10.73 -10.09
CA LEU A 205 8.91 11.88 -10.80
C LEU A 205 8.03 13.10 -10.50
N GLY A 206 8.54 14.33 -10.58
CA GLY A 206 7.70 15.54 -10.51
C GLY A 206 8.17 16.55 -9.47
N ARG A 207 7.34 16.87 -8.45
CA ARG A 207 7.67 17.78 -7.33
C ARG A 207 8.04 17.07 -6.02
N ASP A 208 7.48 15.88 -5.78
CA ASP A 208 7.73 15.05 -4.57
C ASP A 208 8.37 13.70 -4.96
N TYR A 209 9.56 13.76 -5.55
CA TYR A 209 10.05 12.68 -6.41
C TYR A 209 11.02 11.73 -5.74
N VAL A 210 10.82 10.45 -6.07
CA VAL A 210 11.81 9.40 -5.83
C VAL A 210 13.09 9.64 -6.63
N VAL A 211 12.97 10.17 -7.85
CA VAL A 211 14.07 10.44 -8.77
C VAL A 211 13.95 11.85 -9.36
N ASN A 212 15.04 12.61 -9.32
CA ASN A 212 15.14 13.95 -9.93
C ASN A 212 15.09 13.89 -11.47
N PRO A 213 14.80 15.01 -12.16
CA PRO A 213 14.87 15.09 -13.62
C PRO A 213 16.23 14.70 -14.22
N ASP A 214 17.33 14.90 -13.49
CA ASP A 214 18.69 14.50 -13.89
C ASP A 214 19.04 13.03 -13.56
N ALA A 215 18.03 12.23 -13.18
CA ALA A 215 18.12 10.84 -12.73
C ALA A 215 18.85 10.64 -11.38
N SER A 216 19.24 11.71 -10.67
CA SER A 216 19.77 11.57 -9.31
C SER A 216 18.68 11.10 -8.33
N ARG A 217 19.08 10.27 -7.37
CA ARG A 217 18.17 9.55 -6.47
C ARG A 217 18.06 10.27 -5.13
N ASN A 218 16.84 10.58 -4.71
CA ASN A 218 16.57 11.12 -3.38
C ASN A 218 16.57 10.01 -2.31
N PRO A 219 16.69 10.35 -1.01
CA PRO A 219 16.66 9.37 0.09
C PRO A 219 15.52 8.34 0.01
N ILE A 220 14.31 8.78 -0.35
CA ILE A 220 13.14 7.89 -0.50
C ILE A 220 13.35 6.78 -1.54
N PHE A 221 14.20 6.98 -2.57
CA PHE A 221 14.58 5.91 -3.50
C PHE A 221 15.18 4.71 -2.76
N TYR A 222 16.13 4.97 -1.86
CA TYR A 222 16.84 3.92 -1.14
C TYR A 222 16.00 3.28 -0.04
N VAL A 223 15.04 4.04 0.51
CA VAL A 223 14.02 3.51 1.43
C VAL A 223 13.07 2.57 0.69
N LEU A 224 12.48 3.01 -0.42
CA LEU A 224 11.54 2.20 -1.19
C LEU A 224 12.22 0.97 -1.80
N ALA A 225 13.50 1.06 -2.15
CA ALA A 225 14.28 -0.10 -2.60
C ALA A 225 14.31 -1.24 -1.57
N GLN A 226 14.16 -0.96 -0.26
CA GLN A 226 14.10 -1.98 0.78
C GLN A 226 12.81 -2.81 0.72
N PHE A 227 11.73 -2.27 0.13
CA PHE A 227 10.46 -2.94 -0.07
C PHE A 227 10.32 -3.44 -1.51
N PHE A 228 10.45 -2.54 -2.49
CA PHE A 228 10.08 -2.80 -3.89
C PHE A 228 11.02 -3.74 -4.63
N GLN A 229 12.31 -3.78 -4.26
CA GLN A 229 13.24 -4.73 -4.87
C GLN A 229 13.19 -6.11 -4.21
N HIS A 230 12.71 -6.17 -2.96
CA HIS A 230 12.85 -7.34 -2.12
C HIS A 230 11.55 -8.10 -1.95
N ILE A 231 10.39 -7.45 -1.91
CA ILE A 231 9.09 -8.12 -1.81
C ILE A 231 8.56 -8.41 -3.23
N PRO A 232 8.69 -9.65 -3.75
CA PRO A 232 8.16 -9.98 -5.06
C PRO A 232 6.63 -10.05 -5.06
N VAL A 233 6.04 -9.80 -6.22
CA VAL A 233 4.61 -10.07 -6.46
C VAL A 233 4.31 -11.53 -6.12
N GLY A 234 3.23 -11.79 -5.38
CA GLY A 234 2.85 -13.13 -4.93
C GLY A 234 3.44 -13.54 -3.59
N ALA A 235 4.33 -12.74 -2.99
CA ALA A 235 4.75 -12.96 -1.60
C ALA A 235 3.58 -12.71 -0.64
N VAL A 236 3.47 -13.56 0.37
CA VAL A 236 2.47 -13.49 1.44
C VAL A 236 3.14 -12.99 2.70
N ARG A 237 2.57 -11.97 3.35
CA ARG A 237 3.07 -11.51 4.64
C ARG A 237 2.85 -12.58 5.72
N VAL A 238 3.89 -12.87 6.49
CA VAL A 238 3.84 -13.76 7.66
C VAL A 238 4.01 -12.95 8.94
N ALA A 239 3.60 -13.50 10.09
CA ALA A 239 3.68 -12.75 11.33
C ALA A 239 5.13 -12.60 11.79
N ALA A 240 5.48 -11.41 12.27
CA ALA A 240 6.78 -11.10 12.83
C ALA A 240 6.66 -10.09 13.96
N HIS A 241 7.47 -10.28 14.99
CA HIS A 241 7.39 -9.53 16.23
C HIS A 241 8.80 -9.14 16.69
N ALA A 242 8.94 -7.90 17.16
CA ALA A 242 10.13 -7.40 17.82
C ALA A 242 9.84 -7.10 19.29
N SER A 243 10.78 -7.41 20.16
CA SER A 243 10.70 -7.04 21.59
C SER A 243 10.99 -5.56 21.84
N HIS A 244 11.79 -4.92 20.97
CA HIS A 244 12.13 -3.51 21.10
C HIS A 244 11.06 -2.63 20.43
N ARG A 245 10.51 -1.67 21.18
CA ARG A 245 9.42 -0.80 20.71
C ARG A 245 9.80 0.07 19.50
N ASP A 246 11.10 0.33 19.31
CA ASP A 246 11.65 1.16 18.23
C ASP A 246 12.32 0.31 17.13
N LEU A 247 12.03 -0.99 17.11
CA LEU A 247 12.38 -1.89 16.01
C LEU A 247 11.10 -2.40 15.36
N LEU A 248 10.85 -1.98 14.12
CA LEU A 248 9.72 -2.47 13.34
C LEU A 248 10.17 -3.63 12.46
N VAL A 249 9.39 -4.71 12.39
CA VAL A 249 9.74 -5.90 11.61
C VAL A 249 8.56 -6.42 10.80
N SER A 250 8.75 -6.57 9.50
CA SER A 250 7.78 -7.21 8.61
C SER A 250 8.45 -8.34 7.83
N ALA A 251 7.74 -9.46 7.66
CA ALA A 251 8.25 -10.65 6.99
C ALA A 251 7.31 -11.12 5.90
N PHE A 252 7.87 -11.64 4.81
CA PHE A 252 7.16 -12.08 3.62
C PHE A 252 7.73 -13.40 3.13
N HIS A 253 6.85 -14.30 2.69
CA HIS A 253 7.20 -15.61 2.14
C HIS A 253 6.55 -15.81 0.78
N HIS A 254 7.33 -16.23 -0.20
CA HIS A 254 6.85 -16.60 -1.51
C HIS A 254 6.99 -18.11 -1.69
N ALA A 255 5.89 -18.85 -1.47
CA ALA A 255 5.90 -20.31 -1.47
C ALA A 255 6.43 -20.92 -2.79
N GLU A 256 6.00 -20.41 -3.95
CA GLU A 256 6.40 -21.00 -5.25
C GLU A 256 7.88 -20.85 -5.58
N THR A 257 8.51 -19.74 -5.16
CA THR A 257 9.94 -19.49 -5.38
C THR A 257 10.78 -19.90 -4.17
N GLN A 258 10.13 -20.35 -3.10
CA GLN A 258 10.72 -20.68 -1.81
C GLN A 258 11.63 -19.57 -1.28
N ARG A 259 11.27 -18.30 -1.47
CA ARG A 259 12.04 -17.16 -0.96
C ARG A 259 11.32 -16.48 0.19
N ALA A 260 12.10 -15.93 1.11
CA ALA A 260 11.59 -15.11 2.19
C ALA A 260 12.38 -13.81 2.33
N GLN A 261 11.71 -12.80 2.86
CA GLN A 261 12.27 -11.48 3.12
C GLN A 261 11.81 -10.99 4.48
N VAL A 262 12.74 -10.43 5.25
CA VAL A 262 12.47 -9.82 6.55
C VAL A 262 13.05 -8.41 6.53
N ILE A 263 12.19 -7.41 6.71
CA ILE A 263 12.55 -6.00 6.70
C ILE A 263 12.56 -5.52 8.14
N PHE A 264 13.69 -4.98 8.57
CA PHE A 264 13.91 -4.40 9.89
C PHE A 264 14.05 -2.88 9.75
N ILE A 265 13.30 -2.11 10.54
CA ILE A 265 13.43 -0.65 10.61
C ILE A 265 13.82 -0.30 12.05
N ASN A 266 15.08 0.07 12.26
CA ASN A 266 15.53 0.64 13.52
C ASN A 266 15.26 2.16 13.50
N ARG A 267 14.27 2.60 14.27
CA ARG A 267 13.96 4.03 14.45
C ARG A 267 14.57 4.63 15.73
N ALA A 268 15.34 3.86 16.48
CA ALA A 268 16.02 4.35 17.67
C ALA A 268 17.20 5.25 17.29
N ALA A 269 17.49 6.22 18.16
CA ALA A 269 18.70 7.05 18.08
C ALA A 269 19.97 6.32 18.56
N MET A 270 19.92 4.99 18.67
CA MET A 270 21.03 4.13 19.05
C MET A 270 21.13 2.92 18.11
N ASN A 271 22.32 2.34 18.02
CA ASN A 271 22.54 1.10 17.28
C ASN A 271 21.94 -0.06 18.08
N LEU A 272 21.35 -1.02 17.38
CA LEU A 272 20.80 -2.24 17.97
C LEU A 272 21.56 -3.46 17.45
N GLU A 273 21.86 -4.39 18.36
CA GLU A 273 22.28 -5.75 18.01
C GLU A 273 21.10 -6.69 18.20
N VAL A 274 20.61 -7.26 17.11
CA VAL A 274 19.36 -8.01 17.08
C VAL A 274 19.64 -9.49 16.86
N ASN A 275 19.20 -10.34 17.78
CA ASN A 275 19.16 -11.79 17.58
C ASN A 275 17.81 -12.18 16.97
N VAL A 276 17.84 -12.82 15.80
CA VAL A 276 16.65 -13.21 15.06
C VAL A 276 16.45 -14.72 15.15
N ASP A 277 15.26 -15.14 15.57
CA ASP A 277 14.80 -16.53 15.49
C ASP A 277 13.87 -16.66 14.27
N SER A 278 14.29 -17.45 13.28
CA SER A 278 13.54 -17.73 12.05
C SER A 278 13.01 -19.15 11.98
N ASN A 279 12.77 -19.83 13.11
CA ASN A 279 12.30 -21.22 13.15
C ASN A 279 11.02 -21.45 12.33
N ASN A 280 10.11 -20.47 12.30
CA ASN A 280 8.87 -20.54 11.54
C ASN A 280 8.99 -20.03 10.09
N LEU A 281 10.18 -19.60 9.68
CA LEU A 281 10.50 -19.19 8.31
C LEU A 281 11.93 -19.63 8.00
N PRO A 282 12.16 -20.92 7.71
CA PRO A 282 13.48 -21.52 7.80
C PRO A 282 14.42 -21.06 6.68
N LEU A 283 15.01 -19.88 6.85
CA LEU A 283 16.00 -19.27 5.97
C LEU A 283 17.29 -20.09 5.96
N GLN A 284 17.75 -20.47 4.77
CA GLN A 284 18.98 -21.25 4.56
C GLN A 284 20.14 -20.40 4.02
N THR A 285 19.82 -19.42 3.19
CA THR A 285 20.76 -18.44 2.67
C THR A 285 20.39 -17.07 3.23
N LEU A 286 21.37 -16.22 3.53
CA LEU A 286 21.13 -14.88 4.06
C LEU A 286 21.90 -13.85 3.23
N GLU A 287 21.16 -12.95 2.60
CA GLU A 287 21.69 -11.73 1.98
C GLU A 287 21.01 -10.54 2.63
N ALA A 288 21.79 -9.56 3.08
CA ALA A 288 21.25 -8.35 3.70
C ALA A 288 21.64 -7.09 2.94
N TYR A 289 20.70 -6.16 2.87
CA TYR A 289 20.87 -4.84 2.26
C TYR A 289 20.48 -3.77 3.25
N ARG A 290 21.34 -2.77 3.47
CA ARG A 290 21.11 -1.71 4.46
C ARG A 290 21.00 -0.33 3.82
N THR A 291 20.01 0.42 4.29
CA THR A 291 19.80 1.83 3.98
C THR A 291 19.85 2.64 5.27
N SER A 292 20.66 3.69 5.30
CA SER A 292 20.78 4.70 6.36
C SER A 292 21.18 6.03 5.71
N GLN A 293 21.34 7.10 6.51
CA GLN A 293 21.78 8.39 5.95
C GLN A 293 23.12 8.31 5.19
N SER A 294 24.04 7.46 5.65
CA SER A 294 25.36 7.26 5.05
C SER A 294 25.43 6.05 4.11
N GLU A 295 24.49 5.11 4.20
CA GLU A 295 24.50 3.85 3.46
C GLU A 295 23.30 3.77 2.51
N LYS A 296 23.55 3.67 1.22
CA LYS A 296 22.52 3.78 0.19
C LYS A 296 22.23 2.41 -0.44
N HIS A 297 21.42 1.59 0.24
CA HIS A 297 21.07 0.22 -0.17
C HIS A 297 22.32 -0.64 -0.45
N ILE A 298 23.27 -0.65 0.49
CA ILE A 298 24.51 -1.41 0.35
C ILE A 298 24.34 -2.84 0.85
N ARG A 299 25.07 -3.80 0.28
CA ARG A 299 25.13 -5.16 0.83
C ARG A 299 25.91 -5.16 2.14
N VAL A 300 25.39 -5.86 3.15
CA VAL A 300 26.03 -6.02 4.47
C VAL A 300 26.11 -7.49 4.85
N ALA A 301 27.03 -7.83 5.75
CA ALA A 301 27.15 -9.18 6.28
C ALA A 301 26.03 -9.48 7.28
N VAL A 302 25.62 -10.74 7.34
CA VAL A 302 24.75 -11.30 8.38
C VAL A 302 25.55 -12.36 9.12
N GLU A 303 25.55 -12.31 10.44
CA GLU A 303 26.24 -13.30 11.25
C GLU A 303 25.28 -14.46 11.53
N GLN A 304 25.44 -15.56 10.79
CA GLN A 304 24.72 -16.79 11.11
C GLN A 304 25.28 -17.36 12.42
N ILE A 305 24.42 -17.52 13.44
CA ILE A 305 24.85 -18.07 14.73
C ILE A 305 24.78 -19.60 14.67
N VAL A 306 23.58 -20.15 14.51
CA VAL A 306 23.34 -21.60 14.39
C VAL A 306 21.93 -21.86 13.85
N GLY A 307 21.79 -22.82 12.92
CA GLY A 307 20.47 -23.22 12.41
C GLY A 307 19.63 -22.04 11.91
N GLN A 308 18.48 -21.81 12.53
CA GLN A 308 17.56 -20.71 12.19
C GLN A 308 17.78 -19.43 13.01
N HIS A 309 18.91 -19.32 13.70
CA HIS A 309 19.28 -18.15 14.49
C HIS A 309 20.43 -17.38 13.84
N PHE A 310 20.23 -16.08 13.63
CA PHE A 310 21.24 -15.17 13.11
C PHE A 310 21.22 -13.83 13.84
N ARG A 311 22.33 -13.09 13.75
CA ARG A 311 22.49 -11.76 14.35
C ARG A 311 22.61 -10.70 13.28
N LEU A 312 22.00 -9.54 13.55
CA LEU A 312 22.10 -8.34 12.75
C LEU A 312 22.59 -7.17 13.59
N TYR A 313 23.46 -6.37 12.99
CA TYR A 313 23.78 -5.03 13.48
C TYR A 313 22.95 -3.99 12.72
N LEU A 314 22.10 -3.27 13.44
CA LEU A 314 21.21 -2.25 12.92
C LEU A 314 21.65 -0.87 13.45
N PRO A 315 22.37 -0.05 12.66
CA PRO A 315 22.67 1.33 13.00
C PRO A 315 21.43 2.13 13.40
N SER A 316 21.59 3.19 14.19
CA SER A 316 20.53 4.15 14.46
C SER A 316 19.93 4.69 13.15
N PHE A 317 18.61 4.85 13.11
CA PHE A 317 17.87 5.27 11.91
C PHE A 317 18.32 4.52 10.65
N SER A 318 18.04 3.21 10.60
CA SER A 318 18.39 2.36 9.46
C SER A 318 17.28 1.37 9.11
N ILE A 319 17.27 0.97 7.84
CA ILE A 319 16.43 -0.10 7.32
C ILE A 319 17.36 -1.18 6.81
N THR A 320 17.18 -2.41 7.28
CA THR A 320 17.90 -3.58 6.76
C THR A 320 16.90 -4.60 6.27
N THR A 321 16.99 -5.00 5.01
CA THR A 321 16.22 -6.14 4.48
C THR A 321 17.12 -7.35 4.36
N VAL A 322 16.75 -8.43 5.02
CA VAL A 322 17.36 -9.76 4.88
C VAL A 322 16.51 -10.57 3.93
N THR A 323 17.13 -11.22 2.95
CA THR A 323 16.46 -12.14 2.03
C THR A 323 17.16 -13.49 2.04
N GLY A 324 16.41 -14.54 1.72
CA GLY A 324 16.95 -15.89 1.67
C GLY A 324 16.04 -16.89 1.00
N THR A 325 16.57 -18.08 0.75
CA THR A 325 15.79 -19.26 0.39
C THR A 325 15.26 -19.93 1.64
N THR A 326 14.07 -20.52 1.54
CA THR A 326 13.40 -21.25 2.61
C THR A 326 13.43 -22.75 2.30
N ALA A 327 13.65 -23.57 3.32
CA ALA A 327 13.48 -25.02 3.17
C ALA A 327 12.00 -25.33 2.84
N THR A 328 11.73 -26.29 1.93
CA THR A 328 10.40 -26.90 1.84
C THR A 328 10.10 -27.56 3.17
N ARG A 329 9.02 -27.13 3.84
CA ARG A 329 8.42 -27.95 4.91
C ARG A 329 7.95 -29.24 4.23
N GLN A 330 8.47 -30.41 4.63
CA GLN A 330 7.80 -31.65 4.24
C GLN A 330 6.36 -31.57 4.75
N ASP A 331 5.40 -31.76 3.85
CA ASP A 331 3.97 -31.77 4.16
C ASP A 331 3.63 -32.87 5.15
N SER A 332 3.73 -32.55 6.43
CA SER A 332 3.08 -33.29 7.49
C SER A 332 2.81 -32.32 8.63
N ILE A 333 1.70 -31.59 8.53
CA ILE A 333 0.82 -31.10 9.62
C ILE A 333 -0.16 -30.08 8.99
N PRO A 334 -1.48 -30.15 9.28
CA PRO A 334 -2.49 -29.22 8.72
C PRO A 334 -2.19 -27.75 9.05
N PRO A 335 -2.80 -26.77 8.37
CA PRO A 335 -2.46 -25.36 8.56
C PRO A 335 -2.77 -24.94 10.00
N ALA A 336 -1.71 -24.66 10.77
CA ALA A 336 -1.81 -24.00 12.05
C ALA A 336 -2.18 -22.51 11.86
N PRO A 337 -2.71 -21.83 12.90
CA PRO A 337 -3.01 -20.40 12.87
C PRO A 337 -1.78 -19.55 12.47
N PRO A 338 -1.94 -18.25 12.13
CA PRO A 338 -0.86 -17.41 11.61
C PRO A 338 0.44 -17.58 12.41
N GLN A 339 1.49 -17.96 11.68
CA GLN A 339 2.76 -18.44 12.22
C GLN A 339 3.66 -17.27 12.63
N GLU A 340 4.18 -17.32 13.86
CA GLU A 340 4.86 -16.21 14.56
C GLU A 340 6.38 -16.23 14.38
N VAL A 341 7.01 -15.07 14.12
CA VAL A 341 8.47 -14.89 14.26
C VAL A 341 8.72 -14.08 15.52
N ILE A 342 9.49 -14.62 16.48
CA ILE A 342 9.78 -13.98 17.79
C ILE A 342 11.20 -13.43 17.78
N ILE A 343 11.38 -12.12 17.88
CA ILE A 343 12.69 -11.46 17.97
C ILE A 343 12.88 -10.92 19.39
N LYS A 344 13.97 -11.33 20.05
CA LYS A 344 14.32 -10.96 21.43
C LYS A 344 15.64 -10.18 21.47
N GLU A 345 15.68 -9.12 22.25
CA GLU A 345 16.92 -8.47 22.68
C GLU A 345 17.50 -9.14 23.94
N ASN A 346 18.81 -8.96 24.12
CA ASN A 346 19.51 -9.25 25.37
C ASN A 346 19.49 -8.01 26.27
#